data_AF-A0A3C1PJW2-F1
#
_entry.id   AF-A0A3C1PJW2-F1
#
_cell.length_a   1.000
_cell.length_b   1.000
_cell.length_c   1.000
_cell.angle_alpha   90.00
_cell.angle_beta   90.00
_cell.angle_gamma   90.00
#
_symmetry.space_group_name_H-M   'P 1'
#
loop_
_entity.id
_entity.type
_entity.pdbx_description
1 polymer ?
#
loop_
_entity_poly.entity_id
_entity_poly.type
_entity_poly.pdbx_seq_one_letter_code
_entity_poly.pdbx_strand_id
1 'polypeptide(L)'
;MMPIVIPLVVAFMMAQNIIQNPDGALAFWFSIIPFTSPIIMMVRIPFGVPTHELILSGVILIATFIFTTWLAGRIYRVGILVYGKKVGYKDLFKWLFYNN
;
A
#
# COMPACT_ATOMS: atom_id res chain seq x y z
N MET A 1 -0.98 -15.89 -3.25
CA MET A 1 -1.56 -15.07 -4.34
C MET A 1 -2.81 -14.31 -3.91
N MET A 2 -3.81 -14.97 -3.31
CA MET A 2 -5.09 -14.33 -2.92
C MET A 2 -4.96 -13.01 -2.12
N PRO A 3 -4.08 -12.86 -1.11
CA PRO A 3 -4.02 -11.62 -0.33
C PRO A 3 -3.64 -10.37 -1.13
N ILE A 4 -2.85 -10.55 -2.20
CA ILE A 4 -2.36 -9.45 -3.06
C ILE A 4 -3.44 -9.03 -4.06
N VAL A 5 -4.27 -9.98 -4.50
CA VAL A 5 -5.30 -9.76 -5.51
C VAL A 5 -6.54 -9.09 -4.91
N ILE A 6 -6.84 -9.34 -3.63
CA ILE A 6 -8.03 -8.79 -2.96
C ILE A 6 -8.12 -7.25 -3.08
N PRO A 7 -7.07 -6.46 -2.73
CA PRO A 7 -7.13 -5.00 -2.89
C PRO A 7 -7.38 -4.55 -4.34
N LEU A 8 -6.79 -5.24 -5.33
CA LEU A 8 -7.02 -4.94 -6.74
C LEU A 8 -8.49 -5.15 -7.12
N VAL A 9 -9.06 -6.29 -6.74
CA VAL A 9 -10.47 -6.62 -7.03
C VAL A 9 -11.40 -5.59 -6.41
N VAL A 10 -11.15 -5.20 -5.16
CA VAL A 10 -11.95 -4.16 -4.48
C VAL A 10 -11.84 -2.82 -5.21
N ALA A 11 -10.63 -2.42 -5.65
CA ALA A 11 -10.46 -1.19 -6.42
C ALA A 11 -11.28 -1.21 -7.73
N PHE A 12 -11.26 -2.33 -8.47
CA PHE A 12 -12.06 -2.48 -9.67
C PHE A 12 -13.56 -2.43 -9.40
N MET A 13 -14.04 -3.10 -8.35
CA MET A 13 -15.46 -3.06 -7.97
C MET A 13 -15.93 -1.65 -7.59
N MET A 14 -15.07 -0.88 -6.92
CA MET A 14 -15.39 0.47 -6.48
C MET A 14 -15.24 1.53 -7.58
N ALA A 15 -14.53 1.22 -8.67
CA ALA A 15 -14.27 2.16 -9.77
C ALA A 15 -15.57 2.76 -10.35
N GLN A 16 -16.61 1.96 -10.53
CA GLN A 16 -17.90 2.44 -11.06
C GLN A 16 -18.57 3.45 -10.11
N ASN A 17 -18.53 3.20 -8.80
CA ASN A 17 -19.07 4.13 -7.79
C ASN A 17 -18.26 5.43 -7.75
N ILE A 18 -16.96 5.35 -7.96
CA ILE A 18 -16.05 6.51 -7.96
C ILE A 18 -16.25 7.36 -9.22
N ILE A 19 -16.51 6.74 -10.37
CA ILE A 19 -16.85 7.48 -11.60
C ILE A 19 -18.13 8.31 -11.41
N GLN A 20 -19.11 7.80 -10.68
CA GLN A 20 -20.35 8.53 -10.39
C GLN A 20 -20.13 9.70 -9.42
N ASN A 21 -19.23 9.55 -8.45
CA ASN A 21 -18.90 10.60 -7.47
C ASN A 21 -17.38 10.76 -7.29
N PRO A 22 -16.68 11.38 -8.26
CA PRO A 22 -15.20 11.45 -8.27
C PRO A 22 -14.59 12.28 -7.14
N ASP A 23 -15.35 13.20 -6.56
CA ASP A 23 -14.93 14.07 -5.45
C ASP A 23 -15.41 13.58 -4.08
N GLY A 24 -16.07 12.41 -4.05
CA GLY A 24 -16.57 11.84 -2.80
C GLY A 24 -15.45 11.35 -1.88
N ALA A 25 -15.74 11.25 -0.58
CA ALA A 25 -14.79 10.75 0.42
C ALA A 25 -14.25 9.35 0.07
N LEU A 26 -15.09 8.47 -0.51
CA LEU A 26 -14.67 7.16 -0.99
C LEU A 26 -13.60 7.25 -2.08
N ALA A 27 -13.80 8.13 -3.06
CA ALA A 27 -12.86 8.35 -4.14
C ALA A 27 -11.52 8.88 -3.60
N PHE A 28 -11.57 9.81 -2.65
CA PHE A 28 -10.38 10.32 -1.96
C PHE A 28 -9.61 9.21 -1.24
N TRP A 29 -10.23 8.48 -0.32
CA TRP A 29 -9.51 7.49 0.49
C TRP A 29 -8.93 6.34 -0.33
N PHE A 30 -9.67 5.85 -1.33
CA PHE A 30 -9.18 4.80 -2.22
C PHE A 30 -8.06 5.27 -3.15
N SER A 31 -8.01 6.57 -3.45
CA SER A 31 -6.89 7.22 -4.15
C SER A 31 -5.64 7.39 -3.29
N ILE A 32 -5.76 7.40 -1.96
CA ILE A 32 -4.63 7.60 -1.05
C ILE A 32 -4.00 6.28 -0.60
N ILE A 33 -4.81 5.22 -0.44
CA ILE A 33 -4.30 3.91 0.02
C ILE A 33 -3.39 3.28 -1.06
N PRO A 34 -2.12 2.96 -0.75
CA PRO A 34 -1.13 2.50 -1.74
C PRO A 34 -1.55 1.30 -2.59
N PHE A 35 -2.33 0.37 -2.02
CA PHE A 35 -2.76 -0.85 -2.72
C PHE A 35 -3.87 -0.61 -3.75
N THR A 36 -4.68 0.43 -3.57
CA THR A 36 -5.84 0.75 -4.44
C THR A 36 -5.59 1.99 -5.29
N SER A 37 -4.72 2.89 -4.83
CA SER A 37 -4.39 4.17 -5.47
C SER A 37 -3.96 4.08 -6.94
N PRO A 38 -3.16 3.09 -7.40
CA PRO A 38 -2.70 3.07 -8.80
C PRO A 38 -3.85 2.86 -9.79
N ILE A 39 -4.94 2.22 -9.35
CA ILE A 39 -6.12 2.00 -10.18
C ILE A 39 -7.07 3.18 -10.03
N ILE A 40 -7.43 3.52 -8.79
CA ILE A 40 -8.46 4.52 -8.53
C ILE A 40 -8.02 5.93 -8.93
N MET A 41 -6.75 6.29 -8.73
CA MET A 41 -6.26 7.60 -9.16
C MET A 41 -6.27 7.72 -10.69
N MET A 42 -5.92 6.64 -11.42
CA MET A 42 -5.99 6.62 -12.88
C MET A 42 -7.43 6.77 -13.40
N VAL A 43 -8.41 6.22 -12.67
CA VAL A 43 -9.83 6.39 -12.97
C VAL A 43 -10.29 7.82 -12.69
N ARG A 44 -9.77 8.49 -11.65
CA ARG A 44 -10.19 9.84 -11.27
C ARG A 44 -9.56 10.96 -12.12
N ILE A 45 -8.32 10.81 -12.62
CA ILE A 45 -7.59 11.86 -13.37
C ILE A 45 -8.44 12.54 -14.47
N PRO A 46 -9.21 11.81 -15.32
CA PRO A 46 -10.04 12.42 -16.35
C PRO A 46 -11.14 13.36 -15.84
N PHE A 47 -11.52 13.25 -14.57
CA PHE A 47 -12.58 14.03 -13.94
C PHE A 47 -12.06 15.33 -13.30
N GLY A 48 -10.76 15.65 -13.43
CA GLY A 48 -10.20 16.92 -12.96
C GLY A 48 -9.82 16.92 -11.48
N VAL A 49 -9.06 15.91 -11.04
CA VAL A 49 -8.57 15.80 -9.66
C VAL A 49 -7.67 16.99 -9.30
N PRO A 50 -7.84 17.61 -8.12
CA PRO A 50 -6.93 18.64 -7.64
C PRO A 50 -5.47 18.15 -7.61
N THR A 51 -4.54 18.97 -8.10
CA THR A 51 -3.13 18.57 -8.23
C THR A 51 -2.49 18.18 -6.88
N HIS A 52 -2.97 18.75 -5.77
CA HIS A 52 -2.49 18.41 -4.43
C HIS A 52 -2.84 16.97 -4.01
N GLU A 53 -4.02 16.45 -4.39
CA GLU A 53 -4.41 15.06 -4.12
C GLU A 53 -3.56 14.08 -4.93
N LEU A 54 -3.27 14.43 -6.20
CA LEU A 54 -2.42 13.63 -7.07
C LEU A 54 -1.00 13.53 -6.51
N ILE A 55 -0.42 14.67 -6.10
CA ILE A 55 0.92 14.71 -5.49
C ILE A 55 0.91 13.94 -4.17
N LEU A 56 -0.10 14.15 -3.31
CA LEU A 56 -0.21 13.45 -2.03
C LEU A 56 -0.24 11.93 -2.21
N SER A 57 -1.07 11.44 -3.13
CA SER A 57 -1.15 10.02 -3.49
C SER A 57 0.20 9.49 -3.97
N GLY A 58 0.85 10.20 -4.90
CA GLY A 58 2.16 9.81 -5.42
C GLY A 58 3.24 9.75 -4.33
N VAL A 59 3.29 10.75 -3.45
CA VAL A 59 4.23 10.79 -2.32
C VAL A 59 3.99 9.63 -1.36
N ILE A 60 2.72 9.35 -1.02
CA ILE A 60 2.38 8.24 -0.11
C ILE A 60 2.74 6.89 -0.72
N LEU A 61 2.54 6.72 -2.04
CA LEU A 61 2.91 5.51 -2.75
C LEU A 61 4.44 5.28 -2.72
N ILE A 62 5.22 6.31 -3.03
CA ILE A 62 6.70 6.25 -2.96
C ILE A 62 7.16 6.00 -1.53
N ALA A 63 6.61 6.72 -0.55
CA ALA A 63 6.97 6.54 0.86
C ALA A 63 6.66 5.11 1.34
N THR A 64 5.50 4.56 0.95
CA THR A 64 5.11 3.19 1.29
C THR A 64 6.03 2.17 0.64
N PHE A 65 6.41 2.39 -0.63
CA PHE A 65 7.38 1.54 -1.31
C PHE A 65 8.72 1.52 -0.56
N ILE A 66 9.29 2.69 -0.27
CA ILE A 66 10.56 2.80 0.47
C ILE A 66 10.45 2.14 1.84
N PHE A 67 9.37 2.43 2.58
CA PHE A 67 9.14 1.87 3.91
C PHE A 67 9.06 0.35 3.87
N THR A 68 8.29 -0.23 2.96
CA THR A 68 8.12 -1.69 2.86
C THR A 68 9.39 -2.39 2.40
N THR A 69 10.14 -1.82 1.46
CA THR A 69 11.45 -2.35 1.04
C THR A 69 12.46 -2.30 2.19
N TRP A 70 12.53 -1.19 2.92
CA TRP A 70 13.38 -1.06 4.10
C TRP A 70 13.01 -2.09 5.19
N LEU A 71 11.70 -2.26 5.44
CA LEU A 71 11.16 -3.22 6.40
C LEU A 71 11.55 -4.65 6.04
N ALA A 72 11.34 -5.04 4.78
CA ALA A 72 11.69 -6.36 4.26
C ALA A 72 13.20 -6.61 4.35
N GLY A 73 14.02 -5.63 3.99
CA GLY A 73 15.48 -5.71 4.11
C GLY A 73 15.94 -5.88 5.56
N ARG A 74 15.34 -5.16 6.51
CA ARG A 74 15.65 -5.29 7.94
C ARG A 74 15.33 -6.69 8.48
N ILE A 75 14.16 -7.20 8.15
CA ILE A 75 13.75 -8.56 8.53
C ILE A 75 14.69 -9.60 7.92
N TYR A 76 15.05 -9.44 6.63
CA TYR A 76 15.93 -10.37 5.93
C TYR A 76 17.32 -10.46 6.59
N ARG A 77 17.92 -9.31 6.95
CA ARG A 77 19.25 -9.27 7.60
C ARG A 77 19.30 -10.02 8.93
N VAL A 78 18.25 -9.93 9.75
CA VAL A 78 18.20 -10.62 11.05
C VAL A 78 17.78 -12.07 10.88
N GLY A 79 16.81 -12.33 10.00
CA GLY A 79 16.24 -13.66 9.78
C GLY A 79 17.19 -14.65 9.09
N ILE A 80 18.12 -14.18 8.26
CA ILE A 80 19.05 -15.07 7.53
C ILE A 80 19.95 -15.90 8.46
N LEU A 81 20.21 -15.42 9.67
CA LEU A 81 21.05 -16.11 10.66
C LEU A 81 20.27 -17.09 11.54
N VAL A 82 18.95 -17.17 11.38
CA VAL A 82 18.08 -18.00 12.22
C VAL A 82 17.82 -19.34 11.55
N TYR A 83 18.61 -20.35 11.93
CA TYR A 83 18.44 -21.73 11.50
C TYR A 83 17.75 -22.57 12.57
N GLY A 84 16.99 -23.59 12.15
CA GLY A 84 16.44 -24.61 13.06
C GLY A 84 15.22 -24.21 13.90
N LYS A 85 14.79 -22.94 13.88
CA LYS A 85 13.59 -22.46 14.59
C LYS A 85 12.49 -22.05 13.61
N LYS A 86 11.25 -22.48 13.84
CA LYS A 86 10.08 -21.96 13.12
C LYS A 86 9.86 -20.49 13.49
N VAL A 87 9.96 -19.61 12.48
CA VAL A 87 9.75 -18.17 12.65
C VAL A 87 8.27 -17.87 12.79
N GLY A 88 7.87 -17.27 13.92
CA GLY A 88 6.49 -16.79 14.14
C GLY A 88 6.35 -15.28 13.94
N TYR A 89 5.12 -14.78 13.88
CA TYR A 89 4.82 -13.34 13.79
C TYR A 89 5.45 -12.51 14.92
N LYS A 90 5.58 -13.09 16.13
CA LYS A 90 6.25 -12.45 17.27
C LYS A 90 7.75 -12.26 17.04
N ASP A 91 8.40 -13.19 16.36
CA ASP A 91 9.83 -13.10 16.06
C ASP A 91 10.09 -12.01 14.99
N LEU A 92 9.25 -11.95 13.96
CA LEU A 92 9.28 -10.88 12.95
C LEU A 92 9.18 -9.50 13.59
N PHE A 93 8.21 -9.31 14.50
CA PHE A 93 8.04 -8.03 15.18
C PHE A 93 9.24 -7.69 16.06
N LYS A 94 9.84 -8.66 16.75
CA LYS A 94 11.08 -8.44 17.52
C LYS A 94 12.24 -8.01 16.63
N TRP A 95 12.42 -8.62 15.46
CA TRP A 95 13.51 -8.28 14.52
C TRP A 95 13.38 -6.87 13.94
N LEU A 96 12.15 -6.35 13.84
CA LEU A 96 11.93 -4.96 13.44
C LEU A 96 12.50 -3.95 14.44
N PHE A 97 12.46 -4.26 15.74
CA PHE A 97 12.96 -3.40 16.81
C PHE A 97 14.31 -3.85 17.36
N TYR A 98 14.90 -4.91 16.80
CA TYR A 98 16.26 -5.33 17.14
C TYR A 98 17.23 -4.28 16.58
N ASN A 99 17.66 -3.36 17.44
CA ASN A 99 18.83 -2.52 17.21
C ASN A 99 20.06 -3.28 17.70
N ASN A 100 21.15 -3.17 16.94
CA ASN A 100 22.47 -3.70 17.30
C ASN A 100 22.89 -3.26 18.70
#